data_AF-A0A538PYA3-F1
#
_entry.id   AF-A0A538PYA3-F1
#
_cell.length_a   1.000
_cell.length_b   1.000
_cell.length_c   1.000
_cell.angle_alpha   90.00
_cell.angle_beta   90.00
_cell.angle_gamma   90.00
#
_symmetry.space_group_name_H-M   'P 1'
#
loop_
_entity.id
_entity.type
_entity.pdbx_description
1 polymer ?
#
loop_
_entity_poly.entity_id
_entity_poly.type
_entity_poly.pdbx_seq_one_letter_code
_entity_poly.pdbx_strand_id
1 'polypeptide(L)'
;MPNYAKLHDLISHRVAIEYDTGARVTGYLASCQPSSGPVEFVVLSDAKLIDSQGRLLREAGELTLCPNMLTSIALDEGPRGRDVK
;
A
#
# COMPACT_ATOMS: atom_id res chain seq x y z
N MET A 1 1.88 4.02 18.07
CA MET A 1 1.49 4.40 16.70
C MET A 1 2.74 4.58 15.87
N PRO A 2 2.78 4.10 14.61
CA PRO A 2 3.89 4.38 13.71
C PRO A 2 4.03 5.89 13.51
N ASN A 3 5.26 6.40 13.54
CA ASN A 3 5.51 7.81 13.32
C ASN A 3 5.63 8.07 11.81
N TYR A 4 4.51 8.40 11.17
CA TYR A 4 4.44 8.67 9.73
C TYR A 4 5.15 9.97 9.31
N ALA A 5 5.55 10.84 10.25
CA ALA A 5 6.32 12.04 9.94
C ALA A 5 7.68 11.71 9.29
N LYS A 6 8.23 10.53 9.59
CA LYS A 6 9.50 10.05 9.02
C LYS A 6 9.36 9.50 7.61
N LEU A 7 8.15 9.29 7.08
CA LEU A 7 7.98 8.74 5.73
C LEU A 7 8.51 9.71 4.66
N HIS A 8 8.33 11.02 4.85
CA HIS A 8 8.91 12.02 3.95
C HIS A 8 10.44 11.91 3.89
N ASP A 9 11.10 11.58 4.99
CA ASP A 9 12.56 11.39 5.04
C ASP A 9 13.02 10.14 4.28
N LEU A 10 12.12 9.18 4.05
CA LEU A 10 12.41 7.92 3.38
C LEU A 10 12.23 8.00 1.86
N ILE A 11 11.87 9.15 1.29
CA ILE A 11 11.78 9.32 -0.16
C ILE A 11 13.14 8.93 -0.80
N SER A 12 13.08 8.25 -1.95
CA SER A 12 14.20 7.61 -2.66
C SER A 12 14.84 6.40 -1.96
N HIS A 13 14.36 5.98 -0.78
CA HIS A 13 14.86 4.78 -0.11
C HIS A 13 14.05 3.55 -0.49
N ARG A 14 14.70 2.38 -0.53
CA ARG A 14 14.01 1.10 -0.63
C ARG A 14 13.36 0.77 0.73
N VAL A 15 12.04 0.63 0.73
CA VAL A 15 11.25 0.39 1.93
C VAL A 15 10.54 -0.97 1.87
N ALA A 16 10.09 -1.38 3.05
CA ALA A 16 9.37 -2.61 3.31
C ALA A 16 8.13 -2.27 4.13
N ILE A 17 6.96 -2.55 3.58
CA ILE A 17 5.67 -2.32 4.26
C ILE A 17 5.08 -3.68 4.56
N GLU A 18 5.05 -4.04 5.83
CA GLU A 18 4.59 -5.32 6.34
C GLU A 18 3.18 -5.18 6.92
N TYR A 19 2.30 -6.10 6.54
CA TYR A 19 0.91 -6.14 6.99
C TYR A 19 0.73 -7.22 8.06
N ASP A 20 -0.30 -7.08 8.89
CA ASP A 20 -0.68 -8.06 9.91
C ASP A 20 -1.03 -9.45 9.35
N THR A 21 -1.49 -9.51 8.09
CA THR A 21 -1.67 -10.75 7.33
C THR A 21 -0.37 -11.52 7.05
N GLY A 22 0.79 -10.90 7.32
CA GLY A 22 2.13 -11.40 6.98
C GLY A 22 2.56 -11.07 5.55
N ALA A 23 1.67 -10.52 4.72
CA ALA A 23 2.05 -10.01 3.41
C ALA A 23 2.99 -8.80 3.53
N ARG A 24 3.79 -8.57 2.49
CA ARG A 24 4.71 -7.42 2.44
C ARG A 24 4.76 -6.83 1.04
N VAL A 25 4.87 -5.51 0.99
CA VAL A 25 5.21 -4.78 -0.25
C VAL A 25 6.60 -4.18 -0.09
N THR A 26 7.46 -4.36 -1.10
CA THR A 26 8.77 -3.69 -1.16
C THR A 26 8.88 -2.83 -2.40
N GLY A 27 9.58 -1.71 -2.34
CA GLY A 27 9.83 -0.84 -3.48
C GLY A 27 10.62 0.39 -3.03
N TYR A 28 10.91 1.31 -3.95
CA TYR A 28 11.47 2.61 -3.59
C TYR A 28 10.35 3.58 -3.27
N LEU A 29 10.41 4.29 -2.14
CA LEU A 29 9.43 5.31 -1.82
C LEU A 29 9.62 6.51 -2.75
N ALA A 30 8.72 6.68 -3.71
CA ALA A 30 8.79 7.72 -4.72
C ALA A 30 8.20 9.04 -4.22
N SER A 31 7.07 9.00 -3.53
CA SER A 31 6.44 10.20 -2.93
C SER A 31 5.46 9.84 -1.80
N CYS A 32 5.08 10.85 -1.03
CA CYS A 32 4.01 10.80 -0.05
C CYS A 32 2.86 11.72 -0.48
N GLN A 33 1.63 11.34 -0.17
CA GLN A 33 0.43 12.12 -0.46
C GLN A 33 -0.40 12.32 0.83
N PRO A 34 -0.84 13.56 1.14
CA PRO A 34 -0.46 14.81 0.48
C PRO A 34 1.05 15.09 0.56
N SER A 35 1.55 15.93 -0.36
CA SER A 35 2.99 16.24 -0.47
C SER A 35 3.56 16.99 0.74
N SER A 36 2.70 17.55 1.58
CA SER A 36 3.06 18.15 2.86
C SER A 36 1.98 17.86 3.91
N GLY A 37 2.37 17.81 5.18
CA GLY A 37 1.48 17.44 6.28
C GLY A 37 1.43 15.93 6.54
N PRO A 38 0.37 15.45 7.22
CA PRO A 38 0.21 14.03 7.55
C PRO A 38 0.15 13.17 6.29
N VAL A 39 0.98 12.12 6.24
CA VAL A 39 0.99 11.18 5.11
C VAL A 39 -0.23 10.26 5.20
N GLU A 40 -1.02 10.23 4.13
CA GLU A 40 -2.20 9.36 3.98
C GLU A 40 -1.93 8.21 3.02
N PHE A 41 -1.16 8.47 1.96
CA PHE A 41 -0.74 7.49 0.98
C PHE A 41 0.74 7.62 0.66
N VAL A 42 1.32 6.51 0.23
CA VAL A 42 2.68 6.44 -0.31
C VAL A 42 2.63 5.89 -1.72
N VAL A 43 3.53 6.38 -2.56
CA VAL A 43 3.74 5.86 -3.91
C VAL A 43 5.07 5.14 -3.92
N LEU A 44 5.06 3.87 -4.30
CA LEU A 44 6.27 3.07 -4.48
C LEU A 44 6.57 2.90 -5.96
N SER A 45 7.84 3.00 -6.35
CA SER A 45 8.33 2.54 -7.65
C SER A 45 9.06 1.21 -7.53
N ASP A 46 9.08 0.42 -8.62
CA ASP A 46 9.62 -0.96 -8.63
C ASP A 46 9.04 -1.81 -7.49
N ALA A 47 7.72 -1.75 -7.35
CA ALA A 47 7.00 -2.38 -6.26
C ALA A 47 6.86 -3.89 -6.48
N LYS A 48 7.11 -4.67 -5.43
CA LYS A 48 6.95 -6.12 -5.39
C LYS A 48 5.98 -6.50 -4.28
N LEU A 49 4.92 -7.22 -4.63
CA LEU A 49 3.93 -7.74 -3.71
C LEU A 49 4.33 -9.17 -3.33
N ILE A 50 4.54 -9.41 -2.05
CA ILE A 50 5.01 -10.67 -1.50
C ILE A 50 3.95 -11.18 -0.52
N ASP A 51 3.54 -12.44 -0.67
CA ASP A 51 2.56 -13.03 0.26
C ASP A 51 3.20 -13.43 1.60
N SER A 52 2.37 -13.89 2.54
CA SER A 52 2.82 -14.32 3.88
C SER A 52 3.74 -15.55 3.89
N GLN A 53 3.87 -16.24 2.75
CA GLN A 53 4.80 -17.36 2.56
C GLN A 53 6.09 -16.91 1.87
N GLY A 54 6.28 -15.61 1.66
CA GLY A 54 7.46 -15.06 0.98
C GLY A 54 7.44 -15.21 -0.54
N ARG A 55 6.30 -15.59 -1.15
CA ARG A 55 6.20 -15.76 -2.59
C ARG A 55 5.90 -14.42 -3.26
N LEU A 56 6.64 -14.10 -4.32
CA LEU A 56 6.35 -12.96 -5.18
C LEU A 56 5.03 -13.21 -5.93
N LEU A 57 4.02 -12.40 -5.64
CA LEU A 57 2.73 -12.46 -6.33
C LEU A 57 2.72 -11.60 -7.60
N ARG A 58 3.32 -10.42 -7.53
CA ARG A 58 3.26 -9.42 -8.60
C ARG A 58 4.37 -8.39 -8.48
N GLU A 59 4.83 -7.93 -9.63
CA GLU A 59 5.62 -6.69 -9.76
C GLU A 59 4.75 -5.58 -10.38
N ALA A 60 4.99 -4.35 -9.94
CA ALA A 60 4.32 -3.16 -10.44
C ALA A 60 5.34 -2.02 -10.57
N GLY A 61 5.40 -1.37 -11.74
CA GLY A 61 6.32 -0.25 -11.95
C GLY A 61 6.07 0.90 -10.99
N GLU A 62 4.80 1.16 -10.68
CA GLU A 62 4.35 2.12 -9.68
C GLU A 62 3.14 1.55 -8.90
N LEU A 63 3.08 1.79 -7.60
CA LEU A 63 2.01 1.34 -6.73
C LEU A 63 1.72 2.36 -5.63
N THR A 64 0.52 2.91 -5.64
CA THR A 64 0.01 3.75 -4.55
C THR A 64 -0.71 2.89 -3.52
N LEU A 65 -0.42 3.10 -2.24
CA LEU A 65 -1.07 2.37 -1.15
C LEU A 65 -1.16 3.23 0.12
N CYS A 66 -2.06 2.85 1.03
CA CYS A 66 -2.13 3.44 2.35
C CYS A 66 -1.13 2.73 3.28
N PRO A 67 -0.24 3.45 3.98
CA PRO A 67 0.70 2.85 4.93
C PRO A 67 0.01 2.46 6.25
N ASN A 68 -1.27 2.78 6.44
CA ASN A 68 -2.04 2.44 7.63
C ASN A 68 -2.77 1.11 7.49
N MET A 69 -3.13 0.54 8.65
CA MET A 69 -4.01 -0.62 8.76
C MET A 69 -5.43 -0.26 8.27
N LEU A 70 -6.10 -1.24 7.67
CA LEU A 70 -7.51 -1.13 7.32
C LEU A 70 -8.37 -0.95 8.59
N THR A 71 -9.15 0.13 8.66
CA THR A 71 -9.98 0.44 9.84
C THR A 71 -11.44 0.02 9.67
N SER A 72 -11.95 -0.01 8.44
CA SER A 72 -13.33 -0.44 8.13
C SER A 72 -13.45 -0.89 6.68
N ILE A 73 -14.38 -1.80 6.41
CA ILE A 73 -14.82 -2.16 5.05
C ILE A 73 -16.31 -1.82 4.95
N ALA A 74 -16.68 -1.02 3.96
CA ALA A 74 -18.07 -0.77 3.60
C ALA A 74 -18.27 -1.09 2.12
N LEU A 75 -19.44 -1.61 1.77
CA LEU A 75 -19.87 -1.76 0.39
C LEU A 75 -20.45 -0.42 -0.07
N ASP A 76 -19.79 0.21 -1.05
CA ASP A 76 -20.26 1.45 -1.66
C ASP A 76 -21.29 1.18 -2.76
N GLU A 77 -21.15 0.04 -3.45
CA GLU A 77 -22.13 -0.47 -4.42
C GLU A 77 -22.30 -1.99 -4.27
N GLY A 78 -23.52 -2.48 -4.53
CA GLY A 78 -23.81 -3.91 -4.59
C GLY A 78 -23.26 -4.56 -5.87
N PRO A 79 -23.29 -5.90 -5.98
CA PRO A 79 -22.84 -6.60 -7.18
C PRO A 79 -23.59 -6.12 -8.42
N ARG A 80 -22.87 -5.51 -9.37
CA ARG A 80 -23.42 -5.23 -10.70
C ARG A 80 -23.43 -6.54 -11.49
N GLY A 81 -24.62 -7.02 -11.84
CA GLY A 81 -24.81 -8.15 -12.74
C GLY A 81 -24.89 -9.51 -12.03
N ARG A 82 -26.05 -9.79 -11.43
CA ARG A 82 -26.59 -11.14 -11.48
C ARG A 82 -27.88 -11.06 -12.28
N ASP A 83 -27.77 -11.22 -13.60
CA ASP A 83 -28.92 -11.60 -14.40
C ASP A 83 -29.37 -12.96 -13.88
N VAL A 84 -30.39 -12.93 -13.04
CA VAL A 84 -31.09 -14.12 -12.57
C VAL A 84 -31.90 -14.60 -13.77
N LYS A 85 -31.39 -15.62 -14.47
CA LYS A 85 -32.24 -16.45 -15.34
C LYS A 85 -33.16 -17.31 -14.49
#